data_AF-A0A422QLN6-F1
#
_entry.id   AF-A0A422QLN6-F1
#
_cell.length_a   1.000
_cell.length_b   1.000
_cell.length_c   1.000
_cell.angle_alpha   90.00
_cell.angle_beta   90.00
_cell.angle_gamma   90.00
#
_symmetry.space_group_name_H-M   'P 1'
#
loop_
_entity.id
_entity.type
_entity.pdbx_description
1 polymer ?
#
loop_
_entity_poly.entity_id
_entity_poly.type
_entity_poly.pdbx_seq_one_letter_code
_entity_poly.pdbx_strand_id
1 'polypeptide(L)'
;MKTSHVLLLIGAALGWAGQAVAQLPAPEAKTVYQQAMDAAEAAYDAAKARCDALAGVPHEICVADARAARVRVEEEAGAAHKNTLAAYTQARMRIASAYYERDKTRCSAALGNDRDVCQRQAKATLVASQADARADRKAIEARLEAQDARIDAEYRVALQKCDAFAGDVKEGCVSTTRTAYGK
;
A
#
# COMPACT_ATOMS: atom_id res chain seq x y z
N MET A 1 -43.51 24.61 29.12
CA MET A 1 -44.48 23.50 29.27
C MET A 1 -43.69 22.21 29.05
N LYS A 2 -42.93 21.67 30.01
CA LYS A 2 -43.32 20.80 31.15
C LYS A 2 -44.55 19.92 30.87
N THR A 3 -44.30 18.64 30.60
CA THR A 3 -44.88 17.51 31.35
C THR A 3 -43.91 16.34 31.35
N SER A 4 -43.79 15.73 32.52
CA SER A 4 -42.77 14.77 32.93
C SER A 4 -43.17 13.32 32.69
N HIS A 5 -42.12 12.51 32.50
CA HIS A 5 -41.87 11.13 32.91
C HIS A 5 -43.00 10.26 33.48
N VAL A 6 -43.12 9.06 32.91
CA VAL A 6 -43.34 7.83 33.68
C VAL A 6 -42.15 6.91 33.42
N LEU A 7 -41.35 6.72 34.47
CA LEU A 7 -40.39 5.64 34.59
C LEU A 7 -41.12 4.30 34.64
N LEU A 8 -40.63 3.32 33.90
CA LEU A 8 -40.70 1.91 34.30
C LEU A 8 -39.29 1.34 34.22
N LEU A 9 -38.65 1.29 35.39
CA LEU A 9 -37.44 0.53 35.66
C LEU A 9 -37.81 -0.94 35.76
N ILE A 10 -37.25 -1.78 34.89
CA ILE A 10 -36.96 -3.17 35.21
C ILE A 10 -35.48 -3.37 34.96
N GLY A 11 -34.72 -3.43 36.04
CA GLY A 11 -33.33 -3.82 36.03
C GLY A 11 -33.21 -5.32 35.76
N ALA A 12 -32.32 -5.65 34.83
CA ALA A 12 -31.62 -6.92 34.80
C ALA A 12 -30.14 -6.60 34.57
N ALA A 13 -29.39 -6.51 35.66
CA ALA A 13 -27.94 -6.58 35.63
C ALA A 13 -27.54 -7.98 35.17
N LEU A 14 -26.90 -8.09 34.00
CA LEU A 14 -26.20 -9.30 33.55
C LEU A 14 -25.09 -8.87 32.58
N GLY A 15 -23.87 -8.89 33.11
CA GLY A 15 -22.63 -9.17 32.40
C GLY A 15 -22.25 -8.25 31.24
N TRP A 16 -21.06 -7.64 31.35
CA TRP A 16 -20.21 -7.41 30.19
C TRP A 16 -19.87 -8.76 29.54
N ALA A 17 -20.80 -9.33 28.78
CA ALA A 17 -20.49 -10.37 27.81
C ALA A 17 -19.86 -9.64 26.63
N GLY A 18 -18.53 -9.73 26.52
CA GLY A 18 -17.82 -9.30 25.33
C GLY A 18 -18.50 -9.94 24.12
N GLN A 19 -18.99 -9.10 23.21
CA GLN A 19 -19.42 -9.61 21.92
C GLN A 19 -18.17 -10.17 21.24
N ALA A 20 -18.03 -11.49 21.29
CA ALA A 20 -17.20 -12.22 20.36
C ALA A 20 -17.79 -11.97 18.97
N VAL A 21 -17.35 -10.88 18.34
CA VAL A 21 -17.47 -10.75 16.89
C VAL A 21 -16.68 -11.94 16.37
N ALA A 22 -17.39 -12.93 15.82
CA ALA A 22 -16.74 -14.01 15.09
C ALA A 22 -15.89 -13.35 14.00
N GLN A 23 -14.58 -13.27 14.22
CA GLN A 23 -13.64 -12.87 13.19
C GLN A 23 -13.71 -13.96 12.14
N LEU A 24 -14.46 -13.68 11.07
CA LEU A 24 -14.37 -14.45 9.84
C LEU A 24 -12.88 -14.58 9.48
N PRO A 25 -12.38 -15.78 9.12
CA PRO A 25 -11.00 -15.92 8.71
C PRO A 25 -10.73 -14.94 7.57
N ALA A 26 -9.71 -14.10 7.72
CA ALA A 26 -9.28 -13.22 6.66
C ALA A 26 -8.98 -14.08 5.41
N PRO A 27 -9.51 -13.73 4.23
CA PRO A 27 -9.23 -14.47 3.02
C PRO A 27 -7.71 -14.52 2.78
N GLU A 28 -7.22 -15.66 2.29
CA GLU A 28 -5.80 -15.84 1.98
C GLU A 28 -5.30 -14.74 1.04
N ALA A 29 -4.05 -14.29 1.22
CA ALA A 29 -3.46 -13.19 0.44
C ALA A 29 -3.49 -13.42 -1.07
N LYS A 30 -3.47 -14.69 -1.52
CA LYS A 30 -3.64 -15.05 -2.94
C LYS A 30 -5.08 -14.82 -3.41
N THR A 31 -6.07 -15.22 -2.62
CA THR A 31 -7.49 -15.01 -2.92
C THR A 31 -7.84 -13.53 -2.97
N VAL A 32 -7.33 -12.73 -2.03
CA VAL A 32 -7.50 -11.26 -2.03
C VAL A 32 -6.91 -10.63 -3.29
N TYR A 33 -5.70 -11.05 -3.68
CA TYR A 33 -5.07 -10.59 -4.92
C TYR A 33 -5.93 -10.94 -6.15
N GLN A 34 -6.36 -12.20 -6.26
CA GLN A 34 -7.18 -12.67 -7.38
C GLN A 34 -8.48 -11.86 -7.49
N GLN A 35 -9.18 -11.67 -6.37
CA GLN A 35 -10.40 -10.88 -6.30
C GLN A 35 -10.18 -9.42 -6.73
N ALA A 36 -9.05 -8.82 -6.35
CA ALA A 36 -8.72 -7.46 -6.77
C ALA A 36 -8.45 -7.37 -8.28
N MET A 37 -7.78 -8.36 -8.87
CA MET A 37 -7.55 -8.43 -10.32
C MET A 37 -8.88 -8.60 -11.08
N ASP A 38 -9.72 -9.53 -10.65
CA ASP A 38 -11.04 -9.79 -11.27
C ASP A 38 -11.95 -8.55 -11.15
N ALA A 39 -11.93 -7.88 -9.99
CA ALA A 39 -12.68 -6.64 -9.78
C ALA A 39 -12.15 -5.48 -10.63
N ALA A 40 -10.83 -5.37 -10.83
CA ALA A 40 -10.22 -4.36 -11.69
C ALA A 40 -10.62 -4.55 -13.16
N GLU A 41 -10.64 -5.80 -13.64
CA GLU A 41 -11.09 -6.15 -14.98
C GLU A 41 -12.58 -5.85 -15.16
N ALA A 42 -13.44 -6.33 -14.26
CA ALA A 42 -14.88 -6.07 -14.32
C ALA A 42 -15.21 -4.57 -14.26
N ALA A 43 -14.50 -3.81 -13.42
CA ALA A 43 -14.67 -2.36 -13.33
C ALA A 43 -14.23 -1.66 -14.62
N TYR A 44 -13.13 -2.11 -15.23
CA TYR A 44 -12.67 -1.59 -16.51
C TYR A 44 -13.67 -1.86 -17.64
N ASP A 45 -14.18 -3.08 -17.75
CA ASP A 45 -15.14 -3.45 -18.78
C ASP A 45 -16.45 -2.66 -18.63
N ALA A 46 -16.94 -2.53 -17.40
CA ALA A 46 -18.11 -1.71 -17.11
C ALA A 46 -17.88 -0.22 -17.42
N ALA A 47 -16.70 0.31 -17.12
CA ALA A 47 -16.35 1.70 -17.44
C ALA A 47 -16.23 1.90 -18.95
N LYS A 48 -15.58 0.97 -19.67
CA LYS A 48 -15.44 1.01 -21.13
C LYS A 48 -16.79 0.98 -21.82
N ALA A 49 -17.71 0.11 -21.40
CA ALA A 49 -19.06 0.05 -21.95
C ALA A 49 -19.82 1.38 -21.80
N ARG A 50 -19.57 2.12 -20.71
CA ARG A 50 -20.11 3.49 -20.54
C ARG A 50 -19.43 4.48 -21.47
N CYS A 51 -18.12 4.34 -21.67
CA CYS A 51 -17.37 5.19 -22.60
C CYS A 51 -17.85 5.02 -24.05
N ASP A 52 -18.31 3.84 -24.46
CA ASP A 52 -18.81 3.55 -25.82
C ASP A 52 -20.02 4.42 -26.22
N ALA A 53 -20.71 5.07 -25.27
CA ALA A 53 -21.75 6.07 -25.53
C ALA A 53 -21.19 7.43 -26.00
N LEU A 54 -19.88 7.62 -25.96
CA LEU A 54 -19.17 8.82 -26.38
C LEU A 54 -18.51 8.59 -27.74
N ALA A 55 -18.11 9.67 -28.41
CA ALA A 55 -17.34 9.62 -29.65
C ALA A 55 -16.16 10.60 -29.61
N GLY A 56 -15.14 10.34 -30.43
CA GLY A 56 -13.97 11.20 -30.59
C GLY A 56 -13.17 11.37 -29.30
N VAL A 57 -12.62 12.56 -29.08
CA VAL A 57 -11.74 12.89 -27.94
C VAL A 57 -12.39 12.58 -26.57
N PRO A 58 -13.68 12.88 -26.32
CA PRO A 58 -14.36 12.44 -25.08
C PRO A 58 -14.31 10.93 -24.84
N HIS A 59 -14.52 10.11 -25.88
CA HIS A 59 -14.42 8.65 -25.78
C HIS A 59 -12.99 8.21 -25.44
N GLU A 60 -11.98 8.77 -26.12
CA GLU A 60 -10.58 8.45 -25.87
C GLU A 60 -10.16 8.78 -24.44
N ILE A 61 -10.55 9.94 -23.92
CA ILE A 61 -10.27 10.36 -22.54
C ILE A 61 -10.94 9.39 -21.55
N CYS A 62 -12.20 9.05 -21.78
CA CYS A 62 -12.94 8.12 -20.92
C CYS A 62 -12.26 6.75 -20.84
N VAL A 63 -11.85 6.19 -21.98
CA VAL A 63 -11.13 4.91 -22.03
C VAL A 63 -9.76 5.02 -21.36
N ALA A 64 -9.05 6.12 -21.54
CA ALA A 64 -7.75 6.33 -20.91
C ALA A 64 -7.85 6.42 -19.38
N ASP A 65 -8.90 7.10 -18.87
CA ASP A 65 -9.20 7.16 -17.44
C ASP A 65 -9.50 5.78 -16.87
N ALA A 66 -10.32 4.98 -17.56
CA ALA A 66 -10.64 3.61 -17.17
C ALA A 66 -9.40 2.71 -17.13
N ARG A 67 -8.53 2.79 -18.15
CA ARG A 67 -7.27 2.04 -18.19
C ARG A 67 -6.34 2.42 -17.04
N ALA A 68 -6.19 3.70 -16.76
CA ALA A 68 -5.35 4.17 -15.68
C ALA A 68 -5.87 3.73 -14.30
N ALA A 69 -7.20 3.71 -14.11
CA ALA A 69 -7.82 3.19 -12.90
C ALA A 69 -7.57 1.69 -12.73
N ARG A 70 -7.70 0.89 -13.80
CA ARG A 70 -7.40 -0.55 -13.80
C ARG A 70 -5.95 -0.80 -13.39
N VAL A 71 -5.00 -0.15 -14.07
CA VAL A 71 -3.56 -0.30 -13.76
C VAL A 71 -3.29 0.04 -12.30
N ARG A 72 -3.87 1.12 -11.76
CA ARG A 72 -3.72 1.46 -10.34
C ARG A 72 -4.10 0.31 -9.41
N VAL A 73 -5.27 -0.30 -9.62
CA VAL A 73 -5.76 -1.39 -8.78
C VAL A 73 -4.87 -2.63 -8.93
N GLU A 74 -4.54 -3.04 -10.16
CA GLU A 74 -3.70 -4.22 -10.42
C GLU A 74 -2.30 -4.06 -9.81
N GLU A 75 -1.71 -2.87 -9.91
CA GLU A 75 -0.38 -2.56 -9.38
C GLU A 75 -0.34 -2.51 -7.85
N GLU A 76 -1.34 -1.89 -7.23
CA GLU A 76 -1.48 -1.87 -5.77
C GLU A 76 -1.72 -3.27 -5.21
N ALA A 77 -2.60 -4.05 -5.84
CA ALA A 77 -2.87 -5.43 -5.46
C ALA A 77 -1.62 -6.32 -5.63
N GLY A 78 -0.92 -6.19 -6.77
CA GLY A 78 0.30 -6.94 -7.03
C GLY A 78 1.45 -6.58 -6.07
N ALA A 79 1.56 -5.30 -5.69
CA ALA A 79 2.53 -4.87 -4.68
C ALA A 79 2.19 -5.41 -3.29
N ALA A 80 0.92 -5.33 -2.89
CA ALA A 80 0.43 -5.87 -1.62
C ALA A 80 0.63 -7.40 -1.54
N HIS A 81 0.35 -8.12 -2.62
CA HIS A 81 0.54 -9.58 -2.69
C HIS A 81 2.01 -9.98 -2.53
N LYS A 82 2.93 -9.25 -3.18
CA LYS A 82 4.37 -9.52 -3.09
C LYS A 82 4.97 -9.04 -1.78
N ASN A 83 4.40 -7.98 -1.19
CA ASN A 83 4.81 -7.34 0.06
C ASN A 83 6.32 -7.07 0.18
N THR A 84 6.94 -6.54 -0.88
CA THR A 84 8.36 -6.13 -0.88
C THR A 84 8.50 -4.67 -1.25
N LEU A 85 9.51 -4.01 -0.69
CA LEU A 85 9.85 -2.61 -1.02
C LEU A 85 10.03 -2.41 -2.53
N ALA A 86 10.67 -3.37 -3.21
CA ALA A 86 10.86 -3.35 -4.66
C ALA A 86 9.51 -3.39 -5.41
N ALA A 87 8.57 -4.24 -5.00
CA ALA A 87 7.26 -4.33 -5.63
C ALA A 87 6.45 -3.05 -5.46
N TYR A 88 6.40 -2.47 -4.25
CA TYR A 88 5.73 -1.18 -4.00
C TYR A 88 6.36 -0.04 -4.82
N THR A 89 7.70 0.01 -4.90
CA THR A 89 8.39 1.02 -5.71
C THR A 89 8.02 0.89 -7.20
N GLN A 90 8.03 -0.34 -7.71
CA GLN A 90 7.73 -0.61 -9.11
C GLN A 90 6.27 -0.30 -9.46
N ALA A 91 5.33 -0.64 -8.57
CA ALA A 91 3.93 -0.29 -8.70
C ALA A 91 3.74 1.24 -8.81
N ARG A 92 4.34 2.03 -7.90
CA ARG A 92 4.29 3.50 -7.97
C ARG A 92 4.79 4.04 -9.31
N MET A 93 5.88 3.47 -9.83
CA MET A 93 6.42 3.87 -11.14
C MET A 93 5.48 3.55 -12.31
N ARG A 94 4.85 2.36 -12.31
CA ARG A 94 3.91 1.96 -13.36
C ARG A 94 2.60 2.73 -13.30
N ILE A 95 2.10 3.02 -12.10
CA ILE A 95 0.93 3.88 -11.87
C ILE A 95 1.20 5.29 -12.43
N ALA A 96 2.37 5.86 -12.13
CA ALA A 96 2.76 7.16 -12.67
C ALA A 96 2.79 7.15 -14.21
N SER A 97 3.33 6.10 -14.83
CA SER A 97 3.31 5.94 -16.30
C SER A 97 1.90 5.83 -16.87
N ALA A 98 0.99 5.11 -16.20
CA ALA A 98 -0.41 5.01 -16.63
C ALA A 98 -1.14 6.37 -16.55
N TYR A 99 -0.88 7.15 -15.49
CA TYR A 99 -1.40 8.52 -15.38
C TYR A 99 -0.82 9.45 -16.44
N TYR A 100 0.45 9.30 -16.79
CA TYR A 100 1.05 10.07 -17.87
C TYR A 100 0.38 9.79 -19.23
N GLU A 101 0.11 8.52 -19.55
CA GLU A 101 -0.59 8.17 -20.79
C GLU A 101 -2.04 8.70 -20.81
N ARG A 102 -2.75 8.62 -19.67
CA ARG A 102 -4.06 9.26 -19.50
C ARG A 102 -3.99 10.78 -19.74
N ASP A 103 -3.02 11.44 -19.13
CA ASP A 103 -2.88 12.88 -19.21
C ASP A 103 -2.47 13.32 -20.62
N LYS A 104 -1.65 12.56 -21.33
CA LYS A 104 -1.37 12.78 -22.76
C LYS A 104 -2.64 12.74 -23.61
N THR A 105 -3.52 11.77 -23.37
CA THR A 105 -4.81 11.69 -24.06
C THR A 105 -5.68 12.90 -23.73
N ARG A 106 -5.75 13.33 -22.47
CA ARG A 106 -6.48 14.55 -22.08
C ARG A 106 -5.91 15.80 -22.75
N CYS A 107 -4.59 15.90 -22.87
CA CYS A 107 -3.93 17.00 -23.56
C CYS A 107 -4.22 17.03 -25.07
N SER A 108 -4.70 15.93 -25.69
CA SER A 108 -5.04 15.93 -27.12
C SER A 108 -6.24 16.84 -27.44
N ALA A 109 -7.07 17.16 -26.44
CA ALA A 109 -8.18 18.09 -26.55
C ALA A 109 -7.76 19.56 -26.67
N ALA A 110 -6.53 19.90 -26.25
CA ALA A 110 -5.99 21.25 -26.32
C ALA A 110 -5.32 21.53 -27.68
N LEU A 111 -5.15 22.82 -28.00
CA LEU A 111 -4.56 23.28 -29.26
C LEU A 111 -3.38 24.22 -29.02
N GLY A 112 -2.48 24.32 -30.00
CA GLY A 112 -1.35 25.24 -29.99
C GLY A 112 -0.47 25.12 -28.74
N ASN A 113 -0.07 26.27 -28.19
CA ASN A 113 0.79 26.34 -27.00
C ASN A 113 0.17 25.64 -25.77
N ASP A 114 -1.15 25.65 -25.62
CA ASP A 114 -1.81 25.03 -24.46
C ASP A 114 -1.62 23.51 -24.46
N ARG A 115 -1.63 22.88 -25.64
CA ARG A 115 -1.31 21.46 -25.80
C ARG A 115 0.12 21.17 -25.39
N ASP A 116 1.06 21.98 -25.84
CA ASP A 116 2.48 21.79 -25.54
C ASP A 116 2.77 21.95 -24.04
N VAL A 117 2.17 22.97 -23.42
CA VAL A 117 2.26 23.18 -21.96
C VAL A 117 1.65 21.99 -21.22
N CYS A 118 0.47 21.52 -21.63
CA CYS A 118 -0.18 20.36 -21.02
C CYS A 118 0.70 19.10 -21.09
N GLN A 119 1.28 18.80 -22.27
CA GLN A 119 2.15 17.64 -22.44
C GLN A 119 3.44 17.73 -21.61
N ARG A 120 4.05 18.92 -21.55
CA ARG A 120 5.22 19.16 -20.69
C ARG A 120 4.88 18.99 -19.22
N GLN A 121 3.72 19.48 -18.78
CA GLN A 121 3.26 19.32 -17.40
C GLN A 121 3.02 17.84 -17.06
N ALA A 122 2.36 17.09 -17.93
CA ALA A 122 2.14 15.65 -17.75
C ALA A 122 3.48 14.89 -17.62
N LYS A 123 4.46 15.23 -18.47
CA LYS A 123 5.80 14.63 -18.41
C LYS A 123 6.55 15.02 -17.14
N ALA A 124 6.43 16.27 -16.70
CA ALA A 124 7.03 16.73 -15.45
C ALA A 124 6.46 15.96 -14.25
N THR A 125 5.13 15.76 -14.20
CA THR A 125 4.48 14.94 -13.17
C THR A 125 4.98 13.50 -13.17
N LEU A 126 5.16 12.88 -14.35
CA LEU A 126 5.74 11.53 -14.45
C LEU A 126 7.15 11.47 -13.85
N VAL A 127 8.01 12.39 -14.28
CA VAL A 127 9.41 12.45 -13.83
C VAL A 127 9.48 12.66 -12.33
N ALA A 128 8.70 13.61 -11.79
CA ALA A 128 8.61 13.86 -10.36
C ALA A 128 8.16 12.61 -9.59
N SER A 129 7.04 12.01 -10.00
CA SER A 129 6.48 10.81 -9.34
C SER A 129 7.45 9.64 -9.32
N GLN A 130 8.20 9.42 -10.42
CA GLN A 130 9.21 8.37 -10.49
C GLN A 130 10.46 8.71 -9.67
N ALA A 131 10.87 9.97 -9.61
CA ALA A 131 11.98 10.43 -8.78
C ALA A 131 11.65 10.23 -7.29
N ASP A 132 10.45 10.64 -6.87
CA ASP A 132 9.97 10.48 -5.50
C ASP A 132 9.91 9.00 -5.09
N ALA A 133 9.38 8.13 -5.95
CA ALA A 133 9.35 6.69 -5.68
C ALA A 133 10.76 6.10 -5.48
N ARG A 134 11.76 6.57 -6.25
CA ARG A 134 13.16 6.15 -6.10
C ARG A 134 13.81 6.73 -4.83
N ALA A 135 13.51 7.97 -4.51
CA ALA A 135 14.03 8.64 -3.31
C ALA A 135 13.50 7.96 -2.04
N ASP A 136 12.19 7.68 -1.99
CA ASP A 136 11.56 6.97 -0.88
C ASP A 136 12.16 5.57 -0.70
N ARG A 137 12.39 4.84 -1.79
CA ARG A 137 13.04 3.52 -1.72
C ARG A 137 14.42 3.62 -1.06
N LYS A 138 15.27 4.55 -1.53
CA LYS A 138 16.60 4.74 -0.97
C LYS A 138 16.56 5.16 0.51
N ALA A 139 15.60 6.01 0.88
CA ALA A 139 15.44 6.43 2.26
C ALA A 139 15.02 5.26 3.17
N ILE A 140 14.16 4.37 2.69
CA ILE A 140 13.77 3.15 3.42
C ILE A 140 14.95 2.19 3.52
N GLU A 141 15.66 1.92 2.43
CA GLU A 141 16.86 1.08 2.41
C GLU A 141 17.90 1.57 3.43
N ALA A 142 18.23 2.86 3.43
CA ALA A 142 19.18 3.44 4.39
C ALA A 142 18.72 3.30 5.86
N ARG A 143 17.41 3.39 6.12
CA ARG A 143 16.86 3.19 7.48
C ARG A 143 16.95 1.73 7.93
N LEU A 144 16.72 0.78 7.02
CA LEU A 144 16.86 -0.65 7.30
C LEU A 144 18.33 -1.00 7.57
N GLU A 145 19.25 -0.53 6.73
CA GLU A 145 20.70 -0.72 6.95
C GLU A 145 21.17 -0.13 8.29
N ALA A 146 20.71 1.08 8.64
CA ALA A 146 21.05 1.69 9.93
C ALA A 146 20.47 0.92 11.12
N GLN A 147 19.26 0.36 10.98
CA GLN A 147 18.66 -0.50 11.99
C GLN A 147 19.47 -1.78 12.18
N ASP A 148 19.83 -2.46 11.09
CA ASP A 148 20.61 -3.70 11.12
C ASP A 148 21.98 -3.46 11.77
N ALA A 149 22.67 -2.37 11.41
CA ALA A 149 23.95 -2.01 12.01
C ALA A 149 23.84 -1.74 13.53
N ARG A 150 22.74 -1.12 13.98
CA ARG A 150 22.49 -0.91 15.41
C ARG A 150 22.28 -2.24 16.14
N ILE A 151 21.42 -3.10 15.59
CA ILE A 151 21.14 -4.43 16.14
C ILE A 151 22.43 -5.26 16.22
N ASP A 152 23.28 -5.21 15.19
CA ASP A 152 24.59 -5.88 15.17
C ASP A 152 25.53 -5.36 16.27
N ALA A 153 25.59 -4.05 16.46
CA ALA A 153 26.42 -3.45 17.50
C ALA A 153 25.93 -3.83 18.91
N GLU A 154 24.62 -3.76 19.15
CA GLU A 154 23.99 -4.15 20.41
C GLU A 154 24.18 -5.64 20.70
N TYR A 155 24.05 -6.50 19.68
CA TYR A 155 24.31 -7.94 19.77
C TYR A 155 25.76 -8.22 20.18
N ARG A 156 26.76 -7.54 19.60
CA ARG A 156 28.17 -7.69 19.98
C ARG A 156 28.40 -7.31 21.43
N VAL A 157 27.79 -6.22 21.91
CA VAL A 157 27.86 -5.82 23.32
C VAL A 157 27.21 -6.86 24.23
N ALA A 158 26.06 -7.42 23.83
CA ALA A 158 25.38 -8.46 24.59
C ALA A 158 26.22 -9.75 24.70
N LEU A 159 26.87 -10.15 23.61
CA LEU A 159 27.84 -11.26 23.64
C LEU A 159 29.00 -10.97 24.59
N GLN A 160 29.56 -9.75 24.56
CA GLN A 160 30.64 -9.36 25.47
C GLN A 160 30.22 -9.42 26.93
N LYS A 161 28.95 -9.16 27.26
CA LYS A 161 28.42 -9.33 28.62
C LYS A 161 28.37 -10.80 29.05
N CYS A 162 28.13 -11.73 28.13
CA CYS A 162 28.15 -13.16 28.42
C CYS A 162 29.56 -13.67 28.81
N ASP A 163 30.62 -12.94 28.47
CA ASP A 163 31.99 -13.30 28.86
C ASP A 163 32.25 -13.20 30.37
N ALA A 164 31.34 -12.59 31.13
CA ALA A 164 31.37 -12.62 32.59
C ALA A 164 31.05 -14.02 33.17
N PHE A 165 30.53 -14.93 32.35
CA PHE A 165 30.16 -16.30 32.75
C PHE A 165 31.15 -17.35 32.22
N ALA A 166 31.07 -18.56 32.74
CA ALA A 166 31.86 -19.71 32.29
C ALA A 166 30.99 -20.98 32.20
N GLY A 167 31.47 -21.96 31.44
CA GLY A 167 30.78 -23.25 31.22
C GLY A 167 29.37 -23.07 30.67
N ASP A 168 28.47 -23.97 31.07
CA ASP A 168 27.08 -24.04 30.61
C ASP A 168 26.31 -22.72 30.77
N VAL A 169 26.65 -21.91 31.79
CA VAL A 169 26.00 -20.60 32.01
C VAL A 169 26.35 -19.62 30.88
N LYS A 170 27.61 -19.62 30.42
CA LYS A 170 28.02 -18.78 29.28
C LYS A 170 27.37 -19.25 28.00
N GLU A 171 27.34 -20.56 27.76
CA GLU A 171 26.70 -21.14 26.58
C GLU A 171 25.21 -20.82 26.52
N GLY A 172 24.51 -20.93 27.66
CA GLY A 172 23.13 -20.52 27.82
C GLY A 172 22.92 -19.02 27.51
N CYS A 173 23.77 -18.15 28.07
CA CYS A 173 23.72 -16.71 27.82
C CYS A 173 23.87 -16.38 26.32
N VAL A 174 24.86 -16.96 25.65
CA VAL A 174 25.11 -16.75 24.22
C VAL A 174 23.94 -17.25 23.38
N SER A 175 23.40 -18.43 23.69
CA SER A 175 22.25 -19.01 23.01
C SER A 175 21.01 -18.12 23.11
N THR A 176 20.65 -17.69 24.33
CA THR A 176 19.53 -16.76 24.55
C THR A 176 19.74 -15.44 23.84
N THR A 177 20.96 -14.90 23.85
CA THR A 177 21.30 -13.65 23.15
C THR A 177 21.12 -13.80 21.63
N ARG A 178 21.58 -14.90 21.04
CA ARG A 178 21.40 -15.19 19.62
C ARG A 178 19.91 -15.21 19.25
N THR A 179 19.08 -15.90 20.04
CA THR A 179 17.63 -15.91 19.85
C THR A 179 17.00 -14.52 19.98
N ALA A 180 17.39 -13.75 21.00
CA ALA A 180 16.83 -12.42 21.26
C ALA A 180 17.10 -11.41 20.13
N TYR A 181 18.24 -11.54 19.44
CA TYR A 181 18.63 -10.66 18.33
C TYR A 181 18.36 -11.25 16.94
N GLY A 182 17.80 -12.47 16.86
CA GLY A 182 17.52 -13.15 15.58
C GLY A 182 18.77 -13.46 14.76
N LYS A 183 19.87 -13.84 15.43
CA LYS A 183 21.17 -14.15 14.82
C LYS A 183 21.47 -15.65 14.77
#